data_AF-A0A970RPB9-F1
#
_entry.id   AF-A0A970RPB9-F1
#
_cell.length_a   1.000
_cell.length_b   1.000
_cell.length_c   1.000
_cell.angle_alpha   90.00
_cell.angle_beta   90.00
_cell.angle_gamma   90.00
#
_symmetry.space_group_name_H-M   'P 1'
#
loop_
_entity.id
_entity.type
_entity.pdbx_description
1 polymer ?
#
loop_
_entity_poly.entity_id
_entity_poly.type
_entity_poly.pdbx_seq_one_letter_code
_entity_poly.pdbx_strand_id
1 'polypeptide(L)'
;MNAMSSEEKRSIDVMYCIESIYAGDKLYASSGISSLIPGKKYEYRRKLYEAYDVVYNNMLRSRNNIDLFYNMSGLYVDLNGDEIPDIYREVTFNRSDYVPFDEARIPIVFFESYEYNATVLSEMKETKNLNLQEEGGLIRGTHLDSSAFLEKELGPDRLTLRINNTAFIIIAAIRRGVHNAVPVSLYNAGERLAPIIRVTETVPYQSQKKQ
;
A
#
# COMPACT_ATOMS: atom_id res chain seq x y z
N MET A 1 5.42 21.65 2.90
CA MET A 1 6.69 21.21 3.52
C MET A 1 7.73 22.31 3.77
N ASN A 2 7.87 23.33 2.91
CA ASN A 2 8.90 24.37 3.08
C ASN A 2 8.62 25.37 4.20
N ALA A 3 7.36 25.50 4.64
CA ALA A 3 6.96 26.37 5.74
C ALA A 3 7.02 25.70 7.14
N MET A 4 7.28 24.39 7.21
CA MET A 4 7.32 23.65 8.47
C MET A 4 8.73 23.63 9.05
N SER A 5 8.85 23.85 10.36
CA SER A 5 10.07 23.68 11.14
C SER A 5 10.53 22.21 11.15
N SER A 6 11.81 21.98 11.43
CA SER A 6 12.36 20.62 11.56
C SER A 6 11.70 19.80 12.67
N GLU A 7 11.17 20.44 13.71
CA GLU A 7 10.45 19.77 14.80
C GLU A 7 9.06 19.30 14.34
N GLU A 8 8.31 20.17 13.66
CA GLU A 8 7.02 19.79 13.08
C GLU A 8 7.16 18.63 12.08
N LYS A 9 8.21 18.65 11.23
CA LYS A 9 8.48 17.54 10.31
C LYS A 9 8.74 16.22 11.05
N ARG A 10 9.48 16.26 12.15
CA ARG A 10 9.77 15.09 13.00
C ARG A 10 8.56 14.57 13.78
N SER A 11 7.55 15.41 13.98
CA SER A 11 6.30 15.01 14.63
C SER A 11 5.37 14.22 13.71
N ILE A 12 5.61 14.22 12.40
CA ILE A 12 4.82 13.47 11.42
C ILE A 12 5.34 12.02 11.37
N ASP A 13 4.52 11.07 11.83
CA ASP A 13 4.84 9.64 11.78
C ASP A 13 4.71 9.07 10.35
N VAL A 14 3.73 9.54 9.58
CA VAL A 14 3.41 9.05 8.24
C VAL A 14 2.56 10.04 7.46
N MET A 15 2.72 10.08 6.13
CA MET A 15 1.79 10.72 5.22
C MET A 15 0.99 9.66 4.46
N TYR A 16 -0.34 9.69 4.63
CA TYR A 16 -1.27 8.91 3.82
C TYR A 16 -1.70 9.75 2.62
N CYS A 17 -1.50 9.24 1.42
CA CYS A 17 -1.96 9.88 0.19
C CYS A 17 -2.90 8.92 -0.53
N ILE A 18 -4.06 9.43 -0.97
CA ILE A 18 -5.12 8.65 -1.58
C ILE A 18 -5.42 9.29 -2.93
N GLU A 19 -5.25 8.53 -4.00
CA GLU A 19 -5.43 9.07 -5.33
C GLU A 19 -6.00 8.04 -6.29
N SER A 20 -7.00 8.43 -7.08
CA SER A 20 -7.54 7.61 -8.19
C SER A 20 -7.92 6.19 -7.77
N ILE A 21 -8.61 6.09 -6.64
CA ILE A 21 -9.07 4.80 -6.09
C ILE A 21 -10.37 4.30 -6.73
N TYR A 22 -10.93 5.05 -7.69
CA TYR A 22 -12.24 4.78 -8.28
C TYR A 22 -12.15 3.78 -9.45
N ALA A 23 -11.39 4.16 -10.48
CA ALA A 23 -11.55 3.59 -11.81
C ALA A 23 -10.88 2.22 -12.02
N GLY A 24 -9.81 1.93 -11.26
CA GLY A 24 -9.04 0.71 -11.46
C GLY A 24 -9.64 -0.52 -10.76
N ASP A 25 -9.33 -1.69 -11.31
CA ASP A 25 -9.93 -2.97 -10.89
C ASP A 25 -9.53 -3.36 -9.46
N LYS A 26 -8.30 -3.04 -9.09
CA LYS A 26 -7.67 -3.42 -7.82
C LYS A 26 -7.33 -2.17 -7.04
N LEU A 27 -7.30 -2.28 -5.71
CA LEU A 27 -6.80 -1.25 -4.82
C LEU A 27 -5.41 -1.65 -4.36
N TYR A 28 -4.43 -0.80 -4.55
CA TYR A 28 -3.06 -1.01 -4.13
C TYR A 28 -2.69 -0.02 -3.03
N ALA A 29 -1.75 -0.44 -2.19
CA ALA A 29 -0.97 0.50 -1.39
C ALA A 29 0.51 0.36 -1.75
N SER A 30 1.22 1.47 -1.69
CA SER A 30 2.65 1.54 -1.99
C SER A 30 3.36 2.45 -1.00
N SER A 31 4.65 2.23 -0.84
CA SER A 31 5.55 3.15 -0.14
C SER A 31 6.15 4.16 -1.11
N GLY A 32 6.71 5.24 -0.53
CA GLY A 32 7.47 6.22 -1.29
C GLY A 32 8.82 5.68 -1.77
N ILE A 33 9.46 6.46 -2.64
CA ILE A 33 10.78 6.18 -3.21
C ILE A 33 11.85 6.20 -2.10
N SER A 34 11.66 6.99 -1.03
CA SER A 34 12.57 6.98 0.13
C SER A 34 12.75 5.60 0.77
N SER A 35 11.82 4.67 0.56
CA SER A 35 11.95 3.29 1.03
C SER A 35 13.05 2.48 0.34
N LEU A 36 13.58 2.97 -0.79
CA LEU A 36 14.67 2.33 -1.54
C LEU A 36 16.06 2.66 -0.97
N ILE A 37 16.15 3.63 -0.05
CA ILE A 37 17.42 3.95 0.61
C ILE A 37 18.00 2.67 1.25
N PRO A 38 19.27 2.32 0.94
CA PRO A 38 19.90 1.12 1.45
C PRO A 38 19.79 0.99 2.98
N GLY A 39 19.32 -0.18 3.44
CA GLY A 39 19.16 -0.48 4.87
C GLY A 39 17.95 0.16 5.55
N LYS A 40 17.15 0.98 4.85
CA LYS A 40 16.01 1.71 5.42
C LYS A 40 14.63 1.22 4.94
N LYS A 41 14.59 0.15 4.16
CA LYS A 41 13.34 -0.43 3.62
C LYS A 41 12.26 -0.61 4.68
N TYR A 42 12.56 -1.28 5.79
CA TYR A 42 11.54 -1.56 6.81
C TYR A 42 11.07 -0.29 7.53
N GLU A 43 12.00 0.65 7.81
CA GLU A 43 11.71 1.93 8.46
C GLU A 43 10.63 2.72 7.71
N TYR A 44 10.74 2.79 6.38
CA TYR A 44 9.79 3.52 5.54
C TYR A 44 8.59 2.69 5.08
N ARG A 45 8.63 1.35 5.16
CA ARG A 45 7.51 0.46 4.78
C ARG A 45 6.68 -0.06 5.95
N ARG A 46 7.10 0.15 7.20
CA ARG A 46 6.38 -0.33 8.39
C ARG A 46 4.90 0.07 8.38
N LYS A 47 4.60 1.33 8.05
CA LYS A 47 3.23 1.87 8.00
C LYS A 47 2.39 1.31 6.86
N LEU A 48 3.03 0.99 5.75
CA LEU A 48 2.42 0.26 4.66
C LEU A 48 2.01 -1.15 5.12
N TYR A 49 2.88 -1.84 5.85
CA TYR A 49 2.59 -3.18 6.39
C TYR A 49 1.47 -3.18 7.43
N GLU A 50 1.40 -2.15 8.27
CA GLU A 50 0.26 -1.95 9.18
C GLU A 50 -1.07 -1.87 8.42
N ALA A 51 -1.11 -1.24 7.25
CA ALA A 51 -2.31 -1.16 6.41
C ALA A 51 -2.72 -2.54 5.84
N TYR A 52 -1.77 -3.35 5.38
CA TYR A 52 -2.06 -4.72 4.92
C TYR A 52 -2.60 -5.60 6.05
N ASP A 53 -1.97 -5.52 7.23
CA ASP A 53 -2.43 -6.32 8.36
C ASP A 53 -3.87 -5.98 8.75
N VAL A 54 -4.28 -4.71 8.64
CA VAL A 54 -5.66 -4.30 8.91
C VAL A 54 -6.64 -4.98 7.97
N VAL A 55 -6.32 -5.03 6.68
CA VAL A 55 -7.16 -5.68 5.65
C VAL A 55 -7.32 -7.16 5.95
N TYR A 56 -6.21 -7.83 6.28
CA TYR A 56 -6.19 -9.25 6.62
C TYR A 56 -6.95 -9.54 7.93
N ASN A 57 -6.64 -8.83 9.01
CA ASN A 57 -7.21 -9.09 10.34
C ASN A 57 -8.71 -8.79 10.41
N ASN A 58 -9.21 -7.88 9.56
CA ASN A 58 -10.63 -7.56 9.50
C ASN A 58 -11.39 -8.33 8.40
N MET A 59 -10.70 -9.21 7.67
CA MET A 59 -11.28 -10.04 6.60
C MET A 59 -12.06 -9.20 5.57
N LEU A 60 -11.53 -8.03 5.17
CA LEU A 60 -12.26 -7.09 4.32
C LEU A 60 -12.64 -7.69 2.96
N ARG A 61 -11.84 -8.63 2.46
CA ARG A 61 -12.15 -9.37 1.23
C ARG A 61 -13.45 -10.17 1.35
N SER A 62 -13.65 -10.87 2.46
CA SER A 62 -14.84 -11.69 2.68
C SER A 62 -16.06 -10.87 3.09
N ARG A 63 -15.86 -9.74 3.77
CA ARG A 63 -16.97 -8.91 4.29
C ARG A 63 -17.48 -7.88 3.28
N ASN A 64 -16.56 -7.21 2.60
CA ASN A 64 -16.86 -6.04 1.76
C ASN A 64 -16.36 -6.20 0.32
N ASN A 65 -15.80 -7.37 -0.03
CA ASN A 65 -15.16 -7.63 -1.32
C ASN A 65 -14.00 -6.66 -1.64
N ILE A 66 -13.38 -6.07 -0.61
CA ILE A 66 -12.23 -5.18 -0.76
C ILE A 66 -10.97 -5.91 -0.34
N ASP A 67 -9.98 -5.87 -1.22
CA ASP A 67 -8.62 -6.33 -0.94
C ASP A 67 -7.65 -5.16 -1.15
N LEU A 68 -6.50 -5.24 -0.48
CA LEU A 68 -5.42 -4.28 -0.65
C LEU A 68 -4.19 -5.01 -1.16
N PHE A 69 -3.92 -4.84 -2.45
CA PHE A 69 -2.83 -5.47 -3.12
C PHE A 69 -1.53 -4.71 -2.88
N TYR A 70 -0.41 -5.42 -3.00
CA TYR A 70 0.92 -4.84 -3.04
C TYR A 70 1.55 -5.12 -4.40
N ASN A 71 2.30 -4.16 -4.92
CA ASN A 71 3.10 -4.36 -6.10
C ASN A 71 4.19 -5.40 -5.81
N MET A 72 4.06 -6.60 -6.37
CA MET A 72 5.05 -7.68 -6.26
C MET A 72 6.00 -7.78 -7.46
N SER A 73 5.90 -6.84 -8.40
CA SER A 73 6.65 -6.89 -9.64
C SER A 73 8.15 -7.02 -9.38
N GLY A 74 8.79 -7.88 -10.16
CA GLY A 74 10.21 -8.22 -10.03
C GLY A 74 11.09 -7.46 -11.02
N LEU A 75 10.60 -6.35 -11.56
CA LEU A 75 11.29 -5.60 -12.61
C LEU A 75 12.44 -4.80 -12.00
N TYR A 76 13.56 -4.79 -12.72
CA TYR A 76 14.73 -3.98 -12.40
C TYR A 76 14.65 -2.69 -13.20
N VAL A 77 14.39 -1.58 -12.52
CA VAL A 77 14.22 -0.27 -13.14
C VAL A 77 14.82 0.77 -12.22
N ASP A 78 15.50 1.76 -12.79
CA ASP A 78 15.90 2.94 -12.04
C ASP A 78 14.64 3.76 -11.67
N LEU A 79 14.23 3.66 -10.41
CA LEU A 79 13.01 4.30 -9.90
C LEU A 79 13.24 5.74 -9.48
N ASN A 80 14.49 6.08 -9.18
CA ASN A 80 14.83 7.27 -8.44
C ASN A 80 15.73 8.24 -9.27
N GLY A 81 16.23 7.77 -10.41
CA GLY A 81 17.05 8.52 -11.36
C GLY A 81 18.55 8.50 -11.04
N ASP A 82 19.03 7.55 -10.23
CA ASP A 82 20.44 7.44 -9.83
C ASP A 82 21.27 6.52 -10.72
N GLU A 83 20.70 6.04 -11.83
CA GLU A 83 21.28 5.07 -12.76
C GLU A 83 21.54 3.68 -12.12
N ILE A 84 21.03 3.43 -10.91
CA ILE A 84 21.12 2.15 -10.22
C ILE A 84 19.77 1.44 -10.33
N PRO A 85 19.70 0.25 -10.95
CA PRO A 85 18.45 -0.49 -11.05
C PRO A 85 17.92 -0.90 -9.67
N ASP A 86 16.73 -0.42 -9.33
CA ASP A 86 15.97 -0.82 -8.16
C ASP A 86 14.97 -1.93 -8.52
N ILE A 87 14.60 -2.75 -7.54
CA ILE A 87 13.51 -3.72 -7.72
C ILE A 87 12.18 -3.00 -7.54
N TYR A 88 11.36 -2.96 -8.60
CA TYR A 88 10.06 -2.29 -8.61
C TYR A 88 8.99 -3.05 -7.82
N ARG A 89 9.08 -2.98 -6.48
CA ARG A 89 8.25 -3.72 -5.54
C ARG A 89 7.84 -2.87 -4.35
N GLU A 90 6.54 -2.88 -4.03
CA GLU A 90 5.90 -2.16 -2.93
C GLU A 90 6.13 -0.63 -2.96
N VAL A 91 6.38 -0.10 -4.16
CA VAL A 91 6.57 1.32 -4.45
C VAL A 91 5.78 1.66 -5.70
N THR A 92 5.42 2.94 -5.84
CA THR A 92 4.70 3.48 -6.99
C THR A 92 5.64 4.34 -7.85
N PHE A 93 5.40 4.35 -9.17
CA PHE A 93 5.99 5.35 -10.07
C PHE A 93 5.19 6.65 -10.13
N ASN A 94 3.94 6.63 -9.65
CA ASN A 94 3.05 7.77 -9.77
C ASN A 94 3.44 8.83 -8.75
N ARG A 95 4.11 9.90 -9.23
CA ARG A 95 4.51 11.05 -8.43
C ARG A 95 3.28 11.92 -8.15
N SER A 96 3.04 12.27 -6.89
CA SER A 96 1.86 13.03 -6.46
C SER A 96 2.17 13.91 -5.23
N ASP A 97 1.15 14.39 -4.52
CA ASP A 97 1.21 15.27 -3.35
C ASP A 97 2.01 14.70 -2.17
N TYR A 98 2.29 13.40 -2.17
CA TYR A 98 3.16 12.78 -1.17
C TYR A 98 4.65 13.12 -1.37
N VAL A 99 5.06 13.53 -2.58
CA VAL A 99 6.48 13.70 -2.96
C VAL A 99 7.24 14.63 -1.99
N PRO A 100 6.72 15.81 -1.61
CA PRO A 100 7.43 16.68 -0.66
C PRO A 100 7.64 16.06 0.72
N PHE A 101 6.77 15.12 1.13
CA PHE A 101 6.90 14.39 2.39
C PHE A 101 7.94 13.26 2.26
N ASP A 102 7.95 12.57 1.13
CA ASP A 102 8.91 11.49 0.83
C ASP A 102 10.35 12.03 0.76
N GLU A 103 10.53 13.17 0.09
CA GLU A 103 11.79 13.91 0.03
C GLU A 103 12.25 14.39 1.42
N ALA A 104 11.29 14.71 2.29
CA ALA A 104 11.54 15.06 3.69
C ALA A 104 11.76 13.85 4.61
N ARG A 105 11.86 12.62 4.05
CA ARG A 105 12.08 11.37 4.79
C ARG A 105 10.95 11.03 5.77
N ILE A 106 9.72 11.38 5.40
CA ILE A 106 8.52 10.97 6.13
C ILE A 106 7.99 9.69 5.47
N PRO A 107 7.69 8.61 6.23
CA PRO A 107 7.09 7.41 5.68
C PRO A 107 5.81 7.70 4.90
N ILE A 108 5.65 7.04 3.76
CA ILE A 108 4.50 7.24 2.87
C ILE A 108 3.68 5.96 2.78
N VAL A 109 2.36 6.11 2.79
CA VAL A 109 1.41 5.08 2.35
C VAL A 109 0.53 5.69 1.28
N PHE A 110 0.82 5.34 0.03
CA PHE A 110 0.09 5.81 -1.15
C PHE A 110 -0.95 4.78 -1.58
N PHE A 111 -2.22 5.14 -1.52
CA PHE A 111 -3.34 4.33 -1.99
C PHE A 111 -3.73 4.74 -3.39
N GLU A 112 -3.86 3.74 -4.26
CA GLU A 112 -4.28 3.97 -5.62
C GLU A 112 -4.99 2.77 -6.24
N SER A 113 -5.70 2.98 -7.34
CA SER A 113 -6.06 1.86 -8.21
C SER A 113 -5.09 1.76 -9.38
N TYR A 114 -4.56 0.56 -9.57
CA TYR A 114 -3.60 0.27 -10.61
C TYR A 114 -3.62 -1.23 -10.93
N GLU A 115 -2.89 -1.66 -11.95
CA GLU A 115 -2.57 -3.04 -12.23
C GLU A 115 -1.06 -3.19 -12.44
N TYR A 116 -0.39 -3.71 -11.41
CA TYR A 116 1.05 -3.93 -11.39
C TYR A 116 1.46 -5.31 -11.91
N ASN A 117 0.50 -6.20 -12.22
CA ASN A 117 0.80 -7.53 -12.75
C ASN A 117 1.09 -7.47 -14.27
N ALA A 118 2.30 -7.04 -14.62
CA ALA A 118 2.81 -7.01 -15.99
C ALA A 118 4.29 -7.38 -16.06
N THR A 119 4.76 -7.77 -17.25
CA THR A 119 6.15 -8.17 -17.51
C THR A 119 7.07 -7.02 -17.87
N VAL A 120 6.50 -5.88 -18.26
CA VAL A 120 7.23 -4.62 -18.47
C VAL A 120 6.39 -3.45 -17.95
N LEU A 121 7.04 -2.32 -17.62
CA LEU A 121 6.35 -1.16 -17.06
C LEU A 121 5.31 -0.55 -18.00
N SER A 122 5.62 -0.50 -19.30
CA SER A 122 4.73 0.07 -20.32
C SER A 122 3.42 -0.70 -20.49
N GLU A 123 3.34 -1.93 -19.98
CA GLU A 123 2.11 -2.76 -20.00
C GLU A 123 1.25 -2.58 -18.74
N MET A 124 1.78 -1.92 -17.71
CA MET A 124 1.03 -1.63 -16.51
C MET A 124 0.07 -0.46 -16.76
N LYS A 125 -1.14 -0.57 -16.23
CA LYS A 125 -2.23 0.38 -16.48
C LYS A 125 -3.16 0.47 -15.29
N GLU A 126 -4.02 1.48 -15.26
CA GLU A 126 -4.92 1.70 -14.14
C GLU A 126 -6.08 0.70 -14.11
N THR A 127 -6.58 0.32 -15.30
CA THR A 127 -7.73 -0.57 -15.42
C THR A 127 -7.63 -1.51 -16.62
N LYS A 128 -8.15 -2.74 -16.46
CA LYS A 128 -8.39 -3.71 -17.53
C LYS A 128 -9.86 -3.72 -17.97
N ASN A 129 -10.71 -2.87 -17.39
CA ASN A 129 -12.10 -2.76 -17.82
C ASN A 129 -12.16 -2.33 -19.29
N LEU A 130 -12.80 -3.16 -20.13
CA LEU A 130 -12.91 -2.96 -21.58
C LEU A 130 -13.59 -1.65 -21.97
N ASN A 131 -14.51 -1.15 -21.13
CA ASN A 131 -15.20 0.13 -21.37
C ASN A 131 -14.31 1.36 -21.10
N LEU A 132 -13.14 1.15 -20.50
CA LEU A 132 -12.20 2.19 -20.09
C LEU A 132 -10.85 2.05 -20.81
N GLN A 133 -10.85 1.50 -22.02
CA GLN A 133 -9.61 1.24 -22.79
C GLN A 133 -9.32 2.28 -23.89
N GLU A 134 -10.14 3.32 -24.04
CA GLU A 134 -9.93 4.38 -25.05
C GLU A 134 -8.52 4.98 -24.95
N GLU A 135 -8.05 5.20 -23.73
CA GLU A 135 -6.71 5.73 -23.42
C GLU A 135 -5.75 4.60 -22.97
N GLY A 136 -5.91 3.39 -23.54
CA GLY A 136 -5.06 2.24 -23.21
C GLY A 136 -5.20 1.71 -21.77
N GLY A 137 -6.26 2.13 -21.06
CA GLY A 137 -6.48 1.80 -19.65
C GLY A 137 -5.83 2.76 -18.66
N LEU A 138 -5.30 3.90 -19.12
CA LEU A 138 -5.01 5.07 -18.29
C LEU A 138 -6.31 5.84 -18.03
N ILE A 139 -6.54 6.30 -16.80
CA ILE A 139 -7.72 7.09 -16.45
C ILE A 139 -7.30 8.48 -16.00
N ARG A 140 -6.37 8.56 -15.04
CA ARG A 140 -5.85 9.84 -14.54
C ARG A 140 -5.45 10.81 -15.64
N GLY A 141 -5.88 12.05 -15.51
CA GLY A 141 -5.50 13.12 -16.43
C GLY A 141 -6.12 13.01 -17.83
N THR A 142 -7.03 12.05 -18.04
CA THR A 142 -7.80 11.89 -19.28
C THR A 142 -9.25 12.33 -19.07
N HIS A 143 -10.06 12.40 -20.13
CA HIS A 143 -11.50 12.67 -20.01
C HIS A 143 -12.27 11.53 -19.31
N LEU A 144 -11.67 10.35 -19.17
CA LEU A 144 -12.25 9.22 -18.45
C LEU A 144 -12.24 9.43 -16.93
N ASP A 145 -11.44 10.35 -16.41
CA ASP A 145 -11.37 10.72 -14.98
C ASP A 145 -12.50 11.68 -14.57
N SER A 146 -13.73 11.33 -14.97
CA SER A 146 -14.94 12.04 -14.61
C SER A 146 -15.78 11.16 -13.71
N SER A 147 -16.12 11.65 -12.51
CA SER A 147 -16.93 10.87 -11.57
C SER A 147 -18.26 10.44 -12.19
N ALA A 148 -18.92 11.31 -12.97
CA ALA A 148 -20.18 10.97 -13.64
C ALA A 148 -20.01 9.86 -14.69
N PHE A 149 -18.90 9.88 -15.43
CA PHE A 149 -18.60 8.84 -16.42
C PHE A 149 -18.26 7.51 -15.72
N LEU A 150 -17.40 7.53 -14.71
CA LEU A 150 -17.03 6.35 -13.94
C LEU A 150 -18.22 5.76 -13.18
N GLU A 151 -19.16 6.59 -12.72
CA GLU A 151 -20.39 6.14 -12.07
C GLU A 151 -21.27 5.33 -13.04
N LYS A 152 -21.40 5.83 -14.26
CA LYS A 152 -22.13 5.15 -15.34
C LYS A 152 -21.49 3.81 -15.72
N GLU A 153 -20.15 3.77 -15.79
CA GLU A 153 -19.42 2.58 -16.26
C GLU A 153 -19.12 1.54 -15.17
N LEU A 154 -18.99 1.97 -13.91
CA LEU A 154 -18.55 1.11 -12.80
C LEU A 154 -19.59 0.93 -11.68
N GLY A 155 -20.68 1.70 -11.73
CA GLY A 155 -21.78 1.67 -10.78
C GLY A 155 -21.69 2.74 -9.67
N PRO A 156 -22.85 3.13 -9.11
CA PRO A 156 -22.98 4.27 -8.20
C PRO A 156 -22.30 4.08 -6.85
N ASP A 157 -22.31 2.86 -6.31
CA ASP A 157 -21.84 2.61 -4.94
C ASP A 157 -20.32 2.36 -4.85
N ARG A 158 -19.63 2.17 -5.98
CA ARG A 158 -18.23 1.74 -6.00
C ARG A 158 -17.31 2.77 -5.34
N LEU A 159 -17.48 4.05 -5.66
CA LEU A 159 -16.64 5.11 -5.09
C LEU A 159 -16.84 5.19 -3.57
N THR A 160 -18.09 5.21 -3.13
CA THR A 160 -18.44 5.23 -1.70
C THR A 160 -17.84 4.01 -0.97
N LEU A 161 -17.95 2.81 -1.56
CA LEU A 161 -17.34 1.60 -1.00
C LEU A 161 -15.81 1.73 -0.88
N ARG A 162 -15.13 2.24 -1.91
CA ARG A 162 -13.67 2.43 -1.94
C ARG A 162 -13.22 3.47 -0.91
N ILE A 163 -13.90 4.62 -0.82
CA ILE A 163 -13.62 5.66 0.17
C ILE A 163 -13.79 5.11 1.59
N ASN A 164 -14.93 4.49 1.89
CA ASN A 164 -15.22 3.99 3.24
C ASN A 164 -14.23 2.91 3.69
N ASN A 165 -13.88 1.97 2.81
CA ASN A 165 -12.91 0.93 3.16
C ASN A 165 -11.48 1.50 3.28
N THR A 166 -11.07 2.41 2.41
CA THR A 166 -9.75 3.07 2.51
C THR A 166 -9.64 3.88 3.81
N ALA A 167 -10.68 4.65 4.15
CA ALA A 167 -10.76 5.38 5.40
C ALA A 167 -10.70 4.45 6.62
N PHE A 168 -11.43 3.33 6.59
CA PHE A 168 -11.37 2.31 7.64
C PHE A 168 -9.95 1.75 7.79
N ILE A 169 -9.28 1.42 6.68
CA ILE A 169 -7.90 0.89 6.70
C ILE A 169 -6.96 1.88 7.37
N ILE A 170 -7.02 3.16 6.97
CA ILE A 170 -6.17 4.22 7.51
C ILE A 170 -6.44 4.41 9.01
N ILE A 171 -7.70 4.58 9.41
CA ILE A 171 -8.06 4.82 10.82
C ILE A 171 -7.66 3.62 11.69
N ALA A 172 -7.90 2.39 11.23
CA ALA A 172 -7.53 1.20 11.97
C ALA A 172 -6.01 0.97 12.01
N ALA A 173 -5.25 1.35 10.97
CA ALA A 173 -3.79 1.31 10.98
C ALA A 173 -3.23 2.31 11.99
N ILE A 174 -3.74 3.56 11.99
CA ILE A 174 -3.37 4.59 12.96
C ILE A 174 -3.68 4.14 14.39
N ARG A 175 -4.89 3.61 14.63
CA ARG A 175 -5.31 3.11 15.96
C ARG A 175 -4.51 1.91 16.42
N ARG A 176 -4.13 1.03 15.50
CA ARG A 176 -3.24 -0.10 15.81
C ARG A 176 -1.88 0.41 16.21
N GLY A 177 -1.31 1.34 15.45
CA GLY A 177 -0.01 1.95 15.70
C GLY A 177 1.07 0.94 16.12
N VAL A 178 2.03 1.41 16.92
CA VAL A 178 3.07 0.58 17.56
C VAL A 178 2.50 -0.26 18.72
N HIS A 179 1.18 -0.26 18.96
CA HIS A 179 0.58 -0.82 20.18
C HIS A 179 0.67 -2.35 20.28
N ASN A 180 1.11 -3.03 19.21
CA ASN A 180 1.52 -4.43 19.24
C ASN A 180 3.03 -4.59 19.04
N ALA A 181 3.85 -3.75 19.67
CA ALA A 181 5.29 -3.95 19.76
C ALA A 181 5.78 -3.59 21.16
N VAL A 182 6.62 -4.46 21.72
CA VAL A 182 7.35 -4.15 22.96
C VAL A 182 8.52 -3.25 22.59
N PRO A 183 8.68 -2.06 23.20
CA PRO A 183 9.89 -1.25 23.06
C PRO A 183 11.15 -2.09 23.30
N VAL A 184 12.24 -1.83 22.57
CA VAL A 184 13.49 -2.62 22.67
C VAL A 184 14.00 -2.74 24.11
N SER A 185 13.88 -1.66 24.90
CA SER A 185 14.24 -1.65 26.32
C SER A 185 13.43 -2.67 27.13
N LEU A 186 12.12 -2.74 26.93
CA LEU A 186 11.22 -3.66 27.61
C LEU A 186 11.39 -5.09 27.09
N TYR A 187 11.66 -5.27 25.79
CA TYR A 187 11.99 -6.58 25.21
C TYR A 187 13.28 -7.14 25.79
N ASN A 188 14.32 -6.30 25.91
CA ASN A 188 15.58 -6.65 26.56
C ASN A 188 15.41 -6.93 28.06
N ALA A 189 14.43 -6.30 28.70
CA ALA A 189 14.02 -6.58 30.08
C ALA A 189 13.13 -7.83 30.23
N GLY A 190 12.83 -8.54 29.14
CA GLY A 190 12.11 -9.81 29.14
C GLY A 190 10.61 -9.72 28.85
N GLU A 191 10.05 -8.54 28.62
CA GLU A 191 8.65 -8.41 28.24
C GLU A 191 8.39 -8.96 26.83
N ARG A 192 7.25 -9.61 26.66
CA ARG A 192 6.79 -10.17 25.39
C ARG A 192 5.33 -9.79 25.20
N LEU A 193 4.92 -9.55 23.96
CA LEU A 193 3.50 -9.40 23.65
C LEU A 193 2.78 -10.72 23.95
N ALA A 194 1.53 -10.62 24.39
CA ALA A 194 0.67 -11.78 24.48
C ALA A 194 0.61 -12.46 23.10
N PRO A 195 0.86 -13.78 23.00
CA PRO A 195 0.81 -14.47 21.72
C PRO A 195 -0.60 -14.34 21.13
N ILE A 196 -0.68 -13.78 19.92
CA ILE A 196 -1.94 -13.58 19.18
C ILE A 196 -2.55 -14.93 18.77
N ILE A 197 -1.69 -15.95 18.60
CA ILE A 197 -2.08 -17.32 18.31
C ILE A 197 -1.62 -18.18 19.49
N ARG A 198 -2.56 -18.77 20.22
CA ARG A 198 -2.24 -19.92 21.06
C ARG A 198 -1.96 -21.08 20.11
N VAL A 199 -0.70 -21.47 19.96
CA VAL A 199 -0.35 -22.72 19.27
C VAL A 199 -0.96 -23.85 20.09
N THR A 200 -2.18 -24.23 19.77
CA THR A 200 -2.81 -25.44 20.29
C THR A 200 -2.12 -26.60 19.60
N GLU A 201 -1.10 -27.11 20.27
CA GLU A 201 -0.37 -28.35 20.00
C GLU A 201 0.25 -28.47 18.59
N THR A 202 1.57 -28.67 18.57
CA THR A 202 2.31 -29.06 17.37
C THR A 202 1.68 -30.31 16.75
N VAL A 203 1.02 -30.15 15.61
CA VAL A 203 0.63 -31.29 14.77
C VAL A 203 1.94 -31.93 14.27
N PRO A 204 2.25 -33.20 14.61
CA PRO A 204 3.49 -33.82 14.15
C PRO A 204 3.49 -33.89 12.63
N TYR A 205 4.58 -33.41 12.03
CA TYR A 205 4.84 -33.52 10.59
C TYR A 205 4.87 -35.01 10.20
N GLN A 206 3.81 -35.51 9.55
CA GLN A 206 3.82 -36.82 8.93
C GLN A 206 4.45 -36.70 7.53
N SER A 207 5.71 -37.10 7.41
CA SER A 207 6.34 -37.31 6.11
C SER A 207 5.61 -38.45 5.39
N GLN A 208 4.77 -38.15 4.41
CA GLN A 208 4.25 -39.17 3.50
C GLN A 208 5.42 -39.72 2.68
N LYS A 209 5.90 -40.92 3.04
CA LYS A 209 6.72 -41.74 2.14
C LYS A 209 5.82 -42.18 0.98
N LYS A 210 6.16 -41.75 -0.23
CA LYS A 210 5.61 -42.32 -1.46
C LYS A 210 6.03 -43.79 -1.54
N GLN A 211 5.07 -44.69 -1.74
CA GLN A 211 5.28 -46.00 -2.36
C GLN A 211 5.11 -45.85 -3.86
#